data_AF-A0A960BX97-F1
#
_entry.id   AF-A0A960BX97-F1
#
_cell.length_a   1.000
_cell.length_b   1.000
_cell.length_c   1.000
_cell.angle_alpha   90.00
_cell.angle_beta   90.00
_cell.angle_gamma   90.00
#
_symmetry.space_group_name_H-M   'P 1'
#
loop_
_entity.id
_entity.type
_entity.pdbx_description
1 polymer ?
#
loop_
_entity_poly.entity_id
_entity_poly.type
_entity_poly.pdbx_seq_one_letter_code
_entity_poly.pdbx_strand_id
1 'polypeptide(L)'
;MYPVFLRLTGKRVLVVGAGPVAARRVHGLLAEGAQVVVVAPEVDEDFAPGAEIHRRQFTGSDLDGVWLVQACGPAEVNVRVATLARDLGIWCVDAADAQQSDAWTGSLITGPDGVAIAVSGGGDPGRARLLQTELTR
;
A
#
# COMPACT_ATOMS: atom_id res chain seq x y z
N MET A 1 1.20 -17.05 4.11
CA MET A 1 0.73 -16.20 2.99
C MET A 1 -0.31 -16.97 2.20
N TYR A 2 -1.44 -16.32 1.87
CA TYR A 2 -2.48 -16.86 1.00
C TYR A 2 -2.75 -15.84 -0.12
N PRO A 3 -2.62 -16.20 -1.40
CA PRO A 3 -2.73 -15.24 -2.50
C PRO A 3 -4.20 -14.84 -2.71
N VAL A 4 -4.45 -13.53 -2.73
CA VAL A 4 -5.76 -12.95 -3.00
C VAL A 4 -5.61 -11.69 -3.85
N PHE A 5 -6.60 -11.42 -4.68
CA PHE A 5 -6.74 -10.14 -5.37
C PHE A 5 -7.81 -9.32 -4.65
N LEU A 6 -7.47 -8.09 -4.30
CA LEU A 6 -8.34 -7.21 -3.52
C LEU A 6 -9.03 -6.21 -4.45
N ARG A 7 -10.37 -6.12 -4.40
CA ARG A 7 -11.12 -5.04 -5.07
C ARG A 7 -11.17 -3.82 -4.16
N LEU A 8 -10.57 -2.73 -4.60
CA LEU A 8 -10.45 -1.50 -3.82
C LEU A 8 -11.49 -0.42 -4.18
N THR A 9 -12.31 -0.64 -5.20
CA THR A 9 -13.30 0.34 -5.64
C THR A 9 -14.22 0.76 -4.49
N GLY A 10 -14.21 2.06 -4.18
CA GLY A 10 -14.98 2.68 -3.09
C GLY A 10 -14.51 2.32 -1.68
N LYS A 11 -13.38 1.62 -1.53
CA LYS A 11 -12.79 1.31 -0.21
C LYS A 11 -11.90 2.46 0.24
N ARG A 12 -12.01 2.82 1.52
CA ARG A 12 -11.12 3.79 2.16
C ARG A 12 -9.75 3.14 2.38
N VAL A 13 -8.71 3.72 1.76
CA VAL A 13 -7.33 3.25 1.86
C VAL A 13 -6.47 4.36 2.44
N LEU A 14 -5.84 4.08 3.57
CA LEU A 14 -4.93 5.03 4.21
C LEU A 14 -3.49 4.78 3.70
N VAL A 15 -2.78 5.86 3.40
CA VAL A 15 -1.34 5.85 3.13
C VAL A 15 -0.68 6.76 4.15
N VAL A 16 0.21 6.20 4.97
CA VAL A 16 0.96 6.96 5.98
C VAL A 16 2.36 7.23 5.45
N GLY A 17 2.73 8.50 5.32
CA GLY A 17 3.96 8.94 4.66
C GLY A 17 3.72 9.48 3.24
N ALA A 18 4.66 10.30 2.76
CA ALA A 18 4.59 10.98 1.47
C ALA A 18 5.91 10.91 0.68
N GLY A 19 6.72 9.87 0.91
CA GLY A 19 7.93 9.63 0.13
C GLY A 19 7.64 9.00 -1.24
N PRO A 20 8.69 8.71 -2.04
CA PRO A 20 8.55 8.10 -3.37
C PRO A 20 7.79 6.78 -3.38
N VAL A 21 7.92 5.99 -2.32
CA VAL A 21 7.18 4.73 -2.16
C VAL A 21 5.68 5.00 -2.02
N ALA A 22 5.30 5.96 -1.17
CA ALA A 22 3.90 6.37 -0.99
C ALA A 22 3.32 6.91 -2.29
N ALA A 23 4.04 7.77 -3.02
CA ALA A 23 3.59 8.33 -4.31
C ALA A 23 3.22 7.22 -5.30
N ARG A 24 4.09 6.22 -5.45
CA ARG A 24 3.83 5.06 -6.32
C ARG A 24 2.62 4.25 -5.88
N ARG A 25 2.42 4.06 -4.56
CA ARG A 25 1.26 3.34 -4.02
C ARG A 25 -0.03 4.10 -4.30
N VAL A 26 -0.06 5.40 -3.97
CA VAL A 26 -1.24 6.25 -4.14
C VAL A 26 -1.74 6.22 -5.57
N HIS A 27 -0.84 6.34 -6.56
CA HIS A 27 -1.22 6.27 -7.97
C HIS A 27 -1.94 4.97 -8.33
N GLY A 28 -1.37 3.81 -7.95
CA GLY A 28 -1.99 2.51 -8.22
C GLY A 28 -3.31 2.32 -7.48
N LEU A 29 -3.40 2.78 -6.24
CA LEU A 29 -4.63 2.70 -5.44
C LEU A 29 -5.77 3.54 -6.04
N LEU A 30 -5.47 4.77 -6.46
CA LEU A 30 -6.44 5.65 -7.14
C LEU A 30 -6.91 5.03 -8.46
N ALA A 31 -6.01 4.42 -9.23
CA ALA A 31 -6.36 3.74 -10.49
C ALA A 31 -7.34 2.57 -10.27
N GLU A 32 -7.29 1.88 -9.12
CA GLU A 32 -8.23 0.83 -8.72
C GLU A 32 -9.56 1.36 -8.13
N GLY A 33 -9.74 2.68 -8.11
CA GLY A 33 -10.93 3.36 -7.61
C GLY A 33 -11.02 3.41 -6.07
N ALA A 34 -9.89 3.29 -5.37
CA ALA A 34 -9.84 3.48 -3.93
C ALA A 34 -10.13 4.93 -3.54
N GLN A 35 -10.76 5.12 -2.37
CA GLN A 35 -10.83 6.41 -1.69
C GLN A 35 -9.55 6.59 -0.88
N VAL A 36 -8.53 7.19 -1.49
CA VAL A 36 -7.20 7.29 -0.90
C VAL A 36 -7.09 8.51 0.01
N VAL A 37 -6.60 8.26 1.23
CA VAL A 37 -6.26 9.28 2.22
C VAL A 37 -4.78 9.19 2.53
N VAL A 38 -4.07 10.31 2.47
CA VAL A 38 -2.64 10.41 2.77
C VAL A 38 -2.46 11.22 4.04
N VAL A 39 -1.71 10.68 5.01
CA VAL A 39 -1.32 11.39 6.23
C VAL A 39 0.19 11.43 6.33
N ALA A 40 0.77 12.64 6.29
CA ALA A 40 2.19 12.87 6.54
C ALA A 40 2.45 14.32 6.97
N PRO A 41 3.49 14.61 7.77
CA PRO A 41 3.79 15.98 8.20
C PRO A 41 4.10 16.92 7.03
N GLU A 42 4.81 16.42 6.02
CA GLU A 42 5.24 17.16 4.84
C GLU A 42 4.73 16.42 3.61
N VAL A 43 4.01 17.14 2.74
CA VAL A 43 3.44 16.61 1.49
C VAL A 43 3.49 17.71 0.44
N ASP A 44 4.18 17.44 -0.67
CA ASP A 44 4.24 18.34 -1.83
C ASP A 44 2.83 18.59 -2.39
N GLU A 45 2.60 19.78 -2.97
CA GLU A 45 1.28 20.15 -3.50
C GLU A 45 0.80 19.19 -4.59
N ASP A 46 1.70 18.75 -5.46
CA ASP A 46 1.40 17.87 -6.59
C ASP A 46 1.58 16.37 -6.26
N PHE A 47 1.71 16.02 -4.97
CA PHE A 47 2.05 14.66 -4.55
C PHE A 47 1.06 13.59 -5.09
N ALA A 48 -0.24 13.88 -5.00
CA ALA A 48 -1.28 12.95 -5.44
C ALA A 48 -2.61 13.66 -5.74
N PRO A 49 -2.77 14.20 -6.97
CA PRO A 49 -4.07 14.70 -7.42
C PRO A 49 -5.15 13.61 -7.29
N GLY A 50 -6.23 13.90 -6.56
CA GLY A 50 -7.34 12.98 -6.34
C GLY A 50 -7.32 12.21 -5.02
N ALA A 51 -6.27 12.34 -4.19
CA ALA A 51 -6.26 11.84 -2.82
C ALA A 51 -6.69 12.94 -1.82
N GLU A 52 -7.31 12.53 -0.71
CA GLU A 52 -7.48 13.38 0.47
C GLU A 52 -6.13 13.48 1.20
N ILE A 53 -5.64 14.68 1.50
CA ILE A 53 -4.31 14.88 2.10
C ILE A 53 -4.43 15.59 3.45
N HIS A 54 -3.91 14.97 4.51
CA HIS A 54 -3.75 15.56 5.83
C HIS A 54 -2.27 15.82 6.12
N ARG A 55 -1.88 17.09 6.12
CA ARG A 55 -0.52 17.55 6.41
C ARG A 55 -0.26 17.58 7.92
N ARG A 56 -0.15 16.40 8.53
CA ARG A 56 0.13 16.20 9.96
C ARG A 56 0.68 14.81 10.24
N GLN A 57 1.10 14.59 11.48
CA GLN A 57 1.46 13.27 11.97
C GLN A 57 0.24 12.33 12.03
N PHE A 58 0.52 11.04 11.84
CA PHE A 58 -0.45 9.95 11.99
C PHE A 58 -0.94 9.82 13.44
N THR A 59 -2.24 9.60 13.58
CA THR A 59 -2.92 9.29 14.84
C THR A 59 -3.76 8.02 14.68
N GLY A 60 -4.02 7.30 15.77
CA GLY A 60 -4.77 6.03 15.70
C GLY A 60 -6.16 6.17 15.07
N SER A 61 -6.83 7.31 15.26
CA SER A 61 -8.12 7.64 14.65
C SER A 61 -8.09 7.71 13.12
N ASP A 62 -6.91 7.82 12.49
CA ASP A 62 -6.81 7.78 11.03
C ASP A 62 -7.20 6.41 10.47
N LEU A 63 -7.18 5.36 11.30
CA LEU A 63 -7.60 4.00 10.94
C LEU A 63 -9.12 3.82 10.97
N ASP A 64 -9.89 4.80 11.43
CA ASP A 64 -11.34 4.70 11.51
C ASP A 64 -11.96 4.49 10.12
N GLY A 65 -12.64 3.35 9.95
CA GLY A 65 -13.28 2.96 8.69
C GLY A 65 -12.29 2.62 7.56
N VAL A 66 -11.00 2.50 7.85
CA VAL A 66 -9.98 2.10 6.87
C VAL A 66 -10.07 0.61 6.59
N TRP A 67 -9.99 0.25 5.31
CA TRP A 67 -10.05 -1.15 4.88
C TRP A 67 -8.64 -1.74 4.60
N LEU A 68 -7.74 -0.91 4.08
CA LEU A 68 -6.34 -1.22 3.81
C LEU A 68 -5.48 -0.02 4.20
N VAL A 69 -4.34 -0.27 4.82
CA VAL A 69 -3.32 0.75 5.09
C VAL A 69 -1.98 0.40 4.44
N GLN A 70 -1.36 1.40 3.83
CA GLN A 70 0.03 1.36 3.35
C GLN A 70 0.89 2.19 4.29
N ALA A 71 1.72 1.54 5.11
CA ALA A 71 2.68 2.21 5.97
C ALA A 71 3.97 2.48 5.16
N CYS A 72 4.22 3.75 4.85
CA CYS A 72 5.28 4.24 3.97
C CYS A 72 6.08 5.39 4.61
N GLY A 73 6.04 5.50 5.94
CA GLY A 73 6.75 6.51 6.73
C GLY A 73 8.06 5.98 7.33
N PRO A 74 8.61 6.70 8.32
CA PRO A 74 9.73 6.21 9.13
C PRO A 74 9.40 4.89 9.84
N ALA A 75 10.41 4.07 10.11
CA ALA A 75 10.23 2.71 10.66
C ALA A 75 9.38 2.69 11.94
N GLU A 76 9.63 3.61 12.88
CA GLU A 76 8.86 3.73 14.13
C GLU A 76 7.37 4.03 13.90
N VAL A 77 7.05 4.83 12.89
CA VAL A 77 5.67 5.15 12.51
C VAL A 77 5.03 3.93 11.86
N ASN A 78 5.74 3.23 10.98
CA ASN A 78 5.21 2.04 10.32
C ASN A 78 4.89 0.91 11.32
N VAL A 79 5.79 0.66 12.27
CA VAL A 79 5.55 -0.32 13.37
C VAL A 79 4.27 0.03 14.13
N ARG A 80 4.08 1.31 14.47
CA ARG A 80 2.88 1.78 15.16
C ARG A 80 1.62 1.60 14.31
N VAL A 81 1.67 1.95 13.03
CA VAL A 81 0.55 1.77 12.08
C VAL A 81 0.18 0.29 11.97
N ALA A 82 1.17 -0.58 11.74
CA ALA A 82 0.96 -2.02 11.60
C ALA A 82 0.38 -2.66 12.86
N THR A 83 0.83 -2.22 14.04
CA THR A 83 0.32 -2.72 15.32
C THR A 83 -1.16 -2.36 15.50
N LEU A 84 -1.51 -1.08 15.34
CA LEU A 84 -2.88 -0.62 15.51
C LEU A 84 -3.83 -1.18 14.44
N ALA A 85 -3.38 -1.28 13.19
CA ALA A 85 -4.16 -1.87 12.10
C ALA A 85 -4.48 -3.34 12.37
N ARG A 86 -3.51 -4.11 12.88
CA ARG A 86 -3.69 -5.51 13.25
C ARG A 86 -4.74 -5.68 14.36
N ASP A 87 -4.68 -4.86 15.40
CA ASP A 87 -5.65 -4.90 16.50
C ASP A 87 -7.09 -4.59 16.04
N LEU A 88 -7.23 -3.85 14.94
CA LEU A 88 -8.51 -3.49 14.32
C LEU A 88 -8.94 -4.45 13.20
N GLY A 89 -8.13 -5.45 12.85
CA GLY A 89 -8.41 -6.36 11.73
C GLY A 89 -8.31 -5.71 10.35
N ILE A 90 -7.55 -4.63 10.22
CA ILE A 90 -7.32 -3.89 8.98
C ILE A 90 -6.11 -4.48 8.26
N TRP A 91 -6.21 -4.69 6.94
CA TRP A 91 -5.06 -5.14 6.15
C TRP A 91 -3.95 -4.07 6.18
N CYS A 92 -2.77 -4.42 6.68
CA CYS A 92 -1.62 -3.53 6.68
C CYS A 92 -0.49 -4.06 5.79
N VAL A 93 0.01 -3.19 4.91
CA VAL A 93 1.24 -3.38 4.16
C VAL A 93 2.26 -2.37 4.65
N ASP A 94 3.27 -2.82 5.37
CA ASP A 94 4.47 -2.05 5.67
C ASP A 94 5.44 -2.15 4.50
N ALA A 95 5.76 -1.00 3.90
CA ALA A 95 6.61 -0.94 2.73
C ALA A 95 8.10 -1.15 3.05
N ALA A 96 8.51 -1.05 4.32
CA ALA A 96 9.88 -1.24 4.77
C ALA A 96 10.14 -2.68 5.25
N ASP A 97 9.12 -3.36 5.80
CA ASP A 97 9.27 -4.70 6.37
C ASP A 97 8.05 -5.59 6.09
N ALA A 98 8.23 -6.53 5.16
CA ALA A 98 7.20 -7.50 4.81
C ALA A 98 6.83 -8.41 6.00
N GLN A 99 7.75 -8.74 6.90
CA GLN A 99 7.48 -9.66 8.02
C GLN A 99 6.57 -9.02 9.08
N GLN A 100 6.52 -7.70 9.14
CA GLN A 100 5.60 -6.96 10.02
C GLN A 100 4.22 -6.72 9.39
N SER A 101 4.05 -7.10 8.11
CA SER A 101 2.85 -6.85 7.32
C SER A 101 1.88 -8.02 7.33
N ASP A 102 0.59 -7.75 7.53
CA ASP A 102 -0.49 -8.75 7.41
C ASP A 102 -0.91 -8.96 5.95
N ALA A 103 -0.65 -7.98 5.08
CA ALA A 103 -0.80 -8.07 3.62
C ALA A 103 0.50 -7.71 2.92
N TRP A 104 0.77 -8.36 1.79
CA TRP A 104 2.00 -8.17 1.02
C TRP A 104 1.64 -7.74 -0.38
N THR A 105 2.42 -6.84 -0.97
CA THR A 105 2.28 -6.50 -2.39
C THR A 105 3.39 -7.17 -3.18
N GLY A 106 3.03 -8.04 -4.12
CA GLY A 106 3.96 -8.65 -5.07
C GLY A 106 4.24 -7.77 -6.29
N SER A 107 5.02 -8.30 -7.22
CA SER A 107 5.15 -7.75 -8.58
C SER A 107 3.90 -8.11 -9.38
N LEU A 108 3.33 -7.15 -10.10
CA LEU A 108 2.11 -7.32 -10.89
C LEU A 108 2.41 -7.17 -12.39
N ILE A 109 1.93 -8.09 -13.20
CA ILE A 109 1.84 -7.96 -14.65
C ILE A 109 0.36 -7.86 -14.99
N THR A 110 -0.01 -6.87 -15.80
CA THR A 110 -1.34 -6.80 -16.40
C THR A 110 -1.19 -7.08 -17.89
N GLY A 111 -1.77 -8.18 -18.35
CA GLY A 111 -1.83 -8.55 -19.76
C GLY A 111 -3.07 -8.00 -20.46
N PRO A 112 -3.27 -8.35 -21.74
CA PRO A 112 -4.49 -8.06 -22.47
C PRO A 112 -5.74 -8.58 -21.74
N ASP A 113 -6.89 -7.95 -22.01
CA ASP A 113 -8.21 -8.40 -21.55
C ASP A 113 -8.38 -8.51 -20.02
N GLY A 114 -7.54 -7.80 -19.25
CA GLY A 114 -7.66 -7.73 -17.78
C GLY A 114 -7.06 -8.93 -17.04
N VAL A 115 -6.29 -9.78 -17.72
CA VAL A 115 -5.54 -10.86 -17.06
C VAL A 115 -4.43 -10.26 -16.20
N ALA A 116 -4.38 -10.66 -14.93
CA ALA A 116 -3.38 -10.21 -13.97
C ALA A 116 -2.55 -11.39 -13.45
N ILE A 117 -1.22 -11.23 -13.44
CA ILE A 117 -0.28 -12.17 -12.82
C ILE A 117 0.43 -11.45 -11.69
N ALA A 118 0.19 -11.90 -10.46
CA ALA A 118 0.89 -11.41 -9.28
C ALA A 118 1.95 -12.42 -8.83
N VAL A 119 3.18 -11.97 -8.65
CA VAL A 119 4.32 -12.79 -8.24
C VAL A 119 4.81 -12.33 -6.87
N SER A 120 4.81 -13.25 -5.91
CA SER A 120 5.45 -13.05 -4.60
C SER A 120 6.86 -13.62 -4.63
N GLY A 121 7.84 -12.84 -4.18
CA GLY A 121 9.23 -13.27 -4.01
C GLY A 121 9.52 -13.87 -2.64
N GLY A 122 8.49 -14.21 -1.84
CA GLY A 122 8.69 -14.68 -0.46
C GLY A 122 9.28 -13.62 0.47
N GLY A 123 9.10 -12.34 0.14
CA GLY A 123 9.53 -11.19 0.94
C GLY A 123 10.71 -10.47 0.33
N ASP A 124 11.25 -11.01 -0.77
CA ASP A 124 12.30 -10.42 -1.59
C ASP A 124 11.70 -9.75 -2.84
N PRO A 125 11.67 -8.40 -2.92
CA PRO A 125 11.16 -7.68 -4.09
C PRO A 125 11.99 -7.92 -5.36
N GLY A 126 13.31 -8.13 -5.22
CA GLY A 126 14.21 -8.40 -6.34
C GLY A 126 13.91 -9.74 -6.98
N ARG A 127 13.72 -10.78 -6.15
CA ARG A 127 13.29 -12.10 -6.61
C ARG A 127 11.93 -12.05 -7.31
N ALA A 128 10.97 -11.32 -6.73
CA ALA A 128 9.64 -11.15 -7.34
C ALA A 128 9.73 -10.53 -8.74
N ARG A 129 10.57 -9.51 -8.91
CA ARG A 129 10.79 -8.83 -10.20
C ARG A 129 11.51 -9.71 -11.23
N LEU A 130 12.48 -10.51 -10.80
CA LEU A 130 13.17 -11.44 -11.69
C LEU A 130 12.20 -12.46 -12.29
N LEU A 131 11.42 -13.14 -11.44
CA LEU A 131 10.44 -14.14 -11.85
C LEU A 131 9.34 -13.52 -12.74
N GLN A 132 8.87 -12.33 -12.39
CA GLN A 132 7.95 -11.55 -13.22
C GLN A 132 8.51 -11.31 -14.63
N THR A 133 9.79 -10.94 -14.74
CA THR A 133 10.45 -10.68 -16.02
C THR A 133 10.56 -11.95 -16.86
N GLU A 134 10.81 -13.11 -16.22
CA GLU A 134 10.84 -14.39 -16.92
C GLU A 134 9.47 -14.81 -17.48
N LEU A 135 8.38 -14.48 -16.77
CA LEU A 135 7.01 -14.79 -17.18
C LEU A 135 6.48 -13.88 -18.31
N THR A 136 7.19 -12.81 -18.63
CA THR A 136 6.80 -11.83 -19.67
C THR A 136 7.67 -11.88 -20.91
N ARG A 137 8.60 -12.84 -20.98
CA ARG A 137 9.34 -13.20 -22.20
C ARG A 137 8.52 -14.17 -23.04
#